data_AF-A0A4D4MF00-F1
#
_entry.id   AF-A0A4D4MF00-F1
#
_cell.length_a   1.000
_cell.length_b   1.000
_cell.length_c   1.000
_cell.angle_alpha   90.00
_cell.angle_beta   90.00
_cell.angle_gamma   90.00
#
_symmetry.space_group_name_H-M   'P 1'
#
loop_
_entity.id
_entity.type
_entity.pdbx_description
1 polymer ?
#
loop_
_entity_poly.entity_id
_entity_poly.type
_entity_poly.pdbx_seq_one_letter_code
_entity_poly.pdbx_strand_id
1 'polypeptide(L)'
;MNRKSSAHRRPGRRAAVAAGLVLAVGLGVSTQVSAQAAVHAPAKASTAQSVSGTPGQAVTRVADFYGAYIDAKGDYTDPDATLATALRNHYLTPDFAKRLAAWEKTNAADGVLRAQNIPAQWTATDNGTVGNGHEVIVTLTFGSGETTQKTKLFVLVERYNHIVDIDTTSTR
;
A
#
# COMPACT_ATOMS: atom_id res chain seq x y z
N MET A 1 43.83 -2.38 29.83
CA MET A 1 42.98 -1.17 29.84
C MET A 1 41.55 -1.60 30.16
N ASN A 2 40.94 -1.07 31.23
CA ASN A 2 39.82 -1.71 31.93
C ASN A 2 38.57 -0.78 32.03
N ARG A 3 37.37 -1.39 31.81
CA ARG A 3 35.97 -1.00 32.19
C ARG A 3 35.31 0.17 31.43
N LYS A 4 34.23 -0.02 30.65
CA LYS A 4 32.80 -0.41 30.90
C LYS A 4 31.86 0.72 31.41
N SER A 5 30.96 1.14 30.51
CA SER A 5 29.53 1.54 30.60
C SER A 5 28.97 2.53 31.65
N SER A 6 28.28 3.55 31.10
CA SER A 6 26.88 4.01 31.31
C SER A 6 26.35 4.39 32.69
N ALA A 7 25.85 5.64 32.85
CA ALA A 7 24.45 5.96 33.21
C ALA A 7 24.22 7.46 33.57
N HIS A 8 23.24 8.05 32.88
CA HIS A 8 22.12 8.88 33.37
C HIS A 8 22.27 9.80 34.60
N ARG A 9 21.93 11.09 34.43
CA ARG A 9 20.92 11.86 35.21
C ARG A 9 20.88 13.34 34.81
N ARG A 10 19.72 13.82 34.33
CA ARG A 10 19.26 15.21 34.54
C ARG A 10 18.72 15.31 35.97
N PRO A 11 18.91 16.44 36.68
CA PRO A 11 17.77 17.37 36.81
C PRO A 11 18.19 18.85 37.01
N GLY A 12 17.34 19.79 36.57
CA GLY A 12 17.59 21.22 36.80
C GLY A 12 16.31 22.05 36.88
N ARG A 13 15.84 22.27 38.12
CA ARG A 13 15.14 23.46 38.66
C ARG A 13 13.80 23.84 38.00
N ARG A 14 12.64 23.47 38.56
CA ARG A 14 11.90 24.15 39.65
C ARG A 14 11.89 25.68 39.51
N ALA A 15 10.77 26.23 39.03
CA ALA A 15 10.35 27.60 39.29
C ALA A 15 9.04 27.56 40.10
N ALA A 16 8.99 28.40 41.12
CA ALA A 16 8.03 28.41 42.20
C ALA A 16 6.96 29.50 42.00
N VAL A 17 5.74 29.17 42.42
CA VAL A 17 4.74 29.98 43.16
C VAL A 17 4.43 31.40 42.67
N ALA A 18 3.14 31.63 42.39
CA ALA A 18 2.46 32.86 42.83
C ALA A 18 0.99 32.54 43.17
N ALA A 19 0.68 32.61 44.47
CA ALA A 19 -0.67 32.62 45.01
C ALA A 19 -1.30 34.00 44.77
N GLY A 20 -2.60 34.02 44.44
CA GLY A 20 -3.39 35.24 44.34
C GLY A 20 -4.87 34.89 44.54
N LEU A 21 -5.29 34.89 45.81
CA LEU A 21 -6.69 34.76 46.20
C LEU A 21 -7.29 36.17 46.29
N VAL A 22 -8.27 36.49 45.45
CA VAL A 22 -9.09 37.71 45.61
C VAL A 22 -10.56 37.30 45.59
N LEU A 23 -11.21 37.42 46.75
CA LEU A 23 -12.66 37.36 46.91
C LEU A 23 -13.25 38.71 46.54
N ALA A 24 -14.06 38.76 45.49
CA ALA A 24 -14.95 39.88 45.20
C ALA A 24 -16.38 39.35 45.06
N VAL A 25 -17.22 39.68 46.03
CA VAL A 25 -18.67 39.49 45.99
C VAL A 25 -19.26 40.70 45.28
N GLY A 26 -20.01 40.47 44.20
CA GLY A 26 -20.76 41.50 43.49
C GLY A 26 -21.83 40.87 42.61
N LEU A 27 -23.10 41.02 43.01
CA LEU A 27 -24.27 40.69 42.20
C LEU A 27 -24.36 41.67 41.02
N GLY A 28 -24.45 41.15 39.80
CA GLY A 28 -24.64 41.97 38.61
C GLY A 28 -24.78 41.12 37.36
N VAL A 29 -25.96 41.21 36.74
CA VAL A 29 -26.49 40.46 35.61
C VAL A 29 -25.62 40.49 34.34
N SER A 30 -25.83 39.47 33.49
CA SER A 30 -25.38 39.23 32.10
C SER A 30 -24.03 38.52 31.93
N THR A 31 -24.07 37.18 32.04
CA THR A 31 -23.06 36.27 31.50
C THR A 31 -23.08 36.33 29.97
N GLN A 32 -22.30 37.22 29.35
CA GLN A 32 -21.90 37.03 27.96
C GLN A 32 -20.79 35.97 27.93
N VAL A 33 -21.21 34.71 27.80
CA VAL A 33 -20.33 33.62 27.39
C VAL A 33 -19.83 33.97 25.98
N SER A 34 -18.56 34.34 25.87
CA SER A 34 -17.89 34.40 24.58
C SER A 34 -17.89 33.01 23.98
N ALA A 35 -18.87 32.74 23.11
CA ALA A 35 -18.90 31.57 22.27
C ALA A 35 -17.60 31.56 21.45
N GLN A 36 -16.67 30.68 21.81
CA GLN A 36 -15.56 30.33 20.94
C GLN A 36 -16.18 29.76 19.68
N ALA A 37 -16.20 30.57 18.62
CA ALA A 37 -16.53 30.11 17.28
C ALA A 37 -15.52 29.02 16.96
N ALA A 38 -15.95 27.76 17.10
CA ALA A 38 -15.27 26.63 16.53
C ALA A 38 -15.29 26.86 15.02
N VAL A 39 -14.21 27.46 14.50
CA VAL A 39 -13.92 27.55 13.08
C VAL A 39 -13.93 26.10 12.59
N HIS A 40 -15.04 25.71 11.97
CA HIS A 40 -15.13 24.44 11.27
C HIS A 40 -14.10 24.51 10.16
N ALA A 41 -12.94 23.88 10.37
CA ALA A 41 -12.02 23.60 9.29
C ALA A 41 -12.84 22.90 8.21
N PRO A 42 -12.83 23.36 6.95
CA PRO A 42 -13.63 22.74 5.92
C PRO A 42 -13.21 21.28 5.81
N ALA A 43 -14.14 20.37 6.12
CA ALA A 43 -13.93 18.96 5.88
C ALA A 43 -13.68 18.81 4.38
N LYS A 44 -12.49 18.32 4.02
CA LYS A 44 -12.11 18.10 2.63
C LYS A 44 -13.10 17.07 2.07
N ALA A 45 -14.06 17.54 1.26
CA ALA A 45 -15.06 16.67 0.66
C ALA A 45 -14.33 15.55 -0.09
N SER A 46 -14.47 14.32 0.40
CA SER A 46 -13.87 13.16 -0.23
C SER A 46 -14.58 12.96 -1.57
N THR A 47 -13.88 13.18 -2.68
CA THR A 47 -14.43 12.85 -4.00
C THR A 47 -14.67 11.35 -4.04
N ALA A 48 -15.89 10.92 -4.36
CA ALA A 48 -16.20 9.51 -4.53
C ALA A 48 -15.26 8.91 -5.59
N GLN A 49 -14.54 7.85 -5.23
CA GLN A 49 -13.68 7.11 -6.16
C GLN A 49 -14.45 5.89 -6.65
N SER A 50 -14.52 5.73 -7.97
CA SER A 50 -15.12 4.57 -8.62
C SER A 50 -14.05 3.79 -9.39
N VAL A 51 -14.17 2.47 -9.40
CA VAL A 51 -13.40 1.56 -10.26
C VAL A 51 -14.39 0.85 -11.17
N SER A 52 -14.06 0.74 -12.46
CA SER A 52 -14.90 0.08 -13.46
C SER A 52 -14.10 -1.00 -14.18
N GLY A 53 -14.74 -2.12 -14.46
CA GLY A 53 -14.15 -3.25 -15.14
C GLY A 53 -15.16 -3.93 -16.05
N THR A 54 -14.66 -4.70 -17.03
CA THR A 54 -15.50 -5.50 -17.91
C THR A 54 -15.09 -6.97 -17.78
N PRO A 55 -16.01 -7.87 -17.44
CA PRO A 55 -15.72 -9.30 -17.38
C PRO A 55 -15.09 -9.80 -18.68
N GLY A 56 -14.00 -10.56 -18.54
CA GLY A 56 -13.31 -11.14 -19.68
C GLY A 56 -12.32 -10.21 -20.41
N GLN A 57 -12.18 -8.94 -20.01
CA GLN A 57 -11.08 -8.10 -20.51
C GLN A 57 -9.77 -8.42 -19.76
N ALA A 58 -8.66 -8.47 -20.50
CA ALA A 58 -7.34 -8.78 -19.94
C ALA A 58 -6.94 -7.78 -18.84
N VAL A 59 -7.14 -6.48 -19.06
CA VAL A 59 -6.82 -5.44 -18.06
C VAL A 59 -7.62 -5.62 -16.76
N THR A 60 -8.91 -5.92 -16.84
CA THR A 60 -9.75 -6.18 -15.66
C THR A 60 -9.29 -7.45 -14.93
N ARG A 61 -9.06 -8.55 -15.66
CA ARG A 61 -8.57 -9.81 -15.08
C ARG A 61 -7.23 -9.63 -14.34
N VAL A 62 -6.29 -8.89 -14.94
CA VAL A 62 -4.98 -8.62 -14.33
C VAL A 62 -5.12 -7.69 -13.13
N ALA A 63 -5.98 -6.68 -13.20
CA ALA A 63 -6.27 -5.81 -12.06
C ALA A 63 -6.87 -6.59 -10.88
N ASP A 64 -7.85 -7.45 -11.12
CA ASP A 64 -8.48 -8.29 -10.10
C ASP A 64 -7.45 -9.22 -9.43
N PHE A 65 -6.58 -9.84 -10.23
CA PHE A 65 -5.50 -10.69 -9.72
C PHE A 65 -4.51 -9.93 -8.85
N TYR A 66 -3.92 -8.84 -9.35
CA TYR A 66 -2.90 -8.10 -8.62
C TYR A 66 -3.46 -7.44 -7.37
N GLY A 67 -4.67 -6.90 -7.41
CA GLY A 67 -5.36 -6.37 -6.23
C GLY A 67 -5.50 -7.42 -5.13
N ALA A 68 -6.15 -8.55 -5.46
CA ALA A 68 -6.37 -9.61 -4.50
C ALA A 68 -5.05 -10.27 -4.01
N TYR A 69 -4.07 -10.42 -4.90
CA TYR A 69 -2.78 -11.05 -4.56
C TYR A 69 -1.95 -10.17 -3.62
N ILE A 70 -1.92 -8.86 -3.87
CA ILE A 70 -1.23 -7.89 -3.00
C ILE A 70 -1.92 -7.83 -1.64
N ASP A 71 -3.25 -7.83 -1.59
CA ASP A 71 -4.01 -7.85 -0.32
C ASP A 71 -3.74 -9.14 0.48
N ALA A 72 -3.77 -10.30 -0.18
CA ALA A 72 -3.48 -11.59 0.46
C ALA A 72 -2.04 -11.68 0.99
N LYS A 73 -1.08 -11.09 0.26
CA LYS A 73 0.34 -11.04 0.65
C LYS A 73 0.67 -9.94 1.64
N GLY A 74 -0.25 -9.00 1.86
CA GLY A 74 -0.02 -7.68 2.47
C GLY A 74 0.85 -7.70 3.71
N ASP A 75 1.48 -6.56 4.01
CA ASP A 75 2.35 -6.39 5.19
C ASP A 75 1.55 -6.22 6.50
N TYR A 76 0.44 -6.95 6.61
CA TYR A 76 -0.42 -7.01 7.79
C TYR A 76 0.07 -8.06 8.76
N THR A 77 -0.46 -8.05 9.99
CA THR A 77 -0.08 -9.01 11.04
C THR A 77 -0.33 -10.47 10.63
N ASP A 78 -1.35 -10.71 9.81
CA ASP A 78 -1.79 -12.05 9.40
C ASP A 78 -1.96 -12.15 7.86
N PRO A 79 -0.87 -12.29 7.08
CA PRO A 79 -0.97 -12.50 5.64
C PRO A 79 -1.62 -13.86 5.32
N ASP A 80 -2.49 -13.89 4.31
CA ASP A 80 -3.18 -15.10 3.87
C ASP A 80 -2.42 -15.81 2.74
N ALA A 81 -1.42 -16.59 3.15
CA ALA A 81 -0.63 -17.40 2.22
C ALA A 81 -1.47 -18.45 1.47
N THR A 82 -2.57 -18.91 2.05
CA THR A 82 -3.47 -19.89 1.42
C THR A 82 -4.21 -19.24 0.26
N LEU A 83 -4.76 -18.05 0.47
CA LEU A 83 -5.41 -17.27 -0.58
C LEU A 83 -4.41 -16.86 -1.67
N ALA A 84 -3.21 -16.39 -1.30
CA ALA A 84 -2.17 -16.06 -2.28
C ALA A 84 -1.83 -17.26 -3.20
N THR A 85 -1.75 -18.46 -2.62
CA THR A 85 -1.53 -19.72 -3.37
C THR A 85 -2.73 -20.05 -4.27
N ALA A 86 -3.95 -19.93 -3.76
CA ALA A 86 -5.17 -20.19 -4.53
C ALA A 86 -5.32 -19.22 -5.72
N LEU A 87 -5.00 -17.93 -5.53
CA LEU A 87 -5.00 -16.93 -6.58
C LEU A 87 -4.00 -17.28 -7.68
N ARG A 88 -2.77 -17.67 -7.33
CA ARG A 88 -1.78 -18.10 -8.33
C ARG A 88 -2.27 -19.31 -9.12
N ASN A 89 -2.85 -20.29 -8.47
CA ASN A 89 -3.42 -21.48 -9.13
C ASN A 89 -4.59 -21.13 -10.06
N HIS A 90 -5.36 -20.09 -9.74
CA HIS A 90 -6.51 -19.67 -10.54
C HIS A 90 -6.12 -18.81 -11.75
N TYR A 91 -5.17 -17.89 -11.60
CA TYR A 91 -4.86 -16.89 -12.63
C TYR A 91 -3.68 -17.26 -13.52
N LEU A 92 -2.71 -18.04 -13.02
CA LEU A 92 -1.53 -18.43 -13.78
C LEU A 92 -1.79 -19.74 -14.53
N THR A 93 -1.20 -19.87 -15.72
CA THR A 93 -1.14 -21.20 -16.36
C THR A 93 -0.20 -22.13 -15.57
N PRO A 94 -0.47 -23.45 -15.53
CA PRO A 94 0.37 -24.40 -14.81
C PRO A 94 1.84 -24.38 -15.26
N ASP A 95 2.08 -24.19 -16.56
CA ASP A 95 3.45 -24.14 -17.09
C ASP A 95 4.15 -22.84 -16.72
N PHE A 96 3.45 -21.71 -16.72
CA PHE A 96 4.02 -20.47 -16.20
C PHE A 96 4.31 -20.56 -14.71
N ALA A 97 3.41 -21.14 -13.90
CA ALA A 97 3.63 -21.32 -12.46
C ALA A 97 4.92 -22.11 -12.17
N LYS A 98 5.24 -23.13 -12.96
CA LYS A 98 6.51 -23.89 -12.84
C LYS A 98 7.73 -23.01 -13.16
N ARG A 99 7.69 -22.26 -14.27
CA ARG A 99 8.78 -21.33 -14.64
C ARG A 99 8.98 -20.25 -13.58
N LEU A 100 7.88 -19.73 -13.06
CA LEU A 100 7.88 -18.70 -12.02
C LEU A 100 8.51 -19.22 -10.73
N ALA A 101 8.14 -20.42 -10.27
CA ALA A 101 8.75 -21.05 -9.09
C ALA A 101 10.26 -21.28 -9.25
N ALA A 102 10.73 -21.66 -10.44
CA ALA A 102 12.16 -21.80 -10.73
C ALA A 102 12.89 -20.44 -10.66
N TRP A 103 12.26 -19.38 -11.16
CA TRP A 103 12.78 -18.03 -11.04
C TRP A 103 12.83 -17.57 -9.58
N GLU A 104 11.77 -17.80 -8.80
CA GLU A 104 11.69 -17.41 -7.38
C GLU A 104 12.78 -18.08 -6.55
N LYS A 105 13.06 -19.37 -6.81
CA LYS A 105 14.16 -20.10 -6.15
C LYS A 105 15.53 -19.47 -6.44
N THR A 106 15.73 -18.97 -7.65
CA THR A 106 17.01 -18.37 -8.07
C THR A 106 17.17 -16.95 -7.52
N ASN A 107 16.07 -16.19 -7.44
CA ASN A 107 16.12 -14.76 -7.14
C ASN A 107 15.76 -14.41 -5.69
N ALA A 108 15.26 -15.37 -4.91
CA ALA A 108 14.80 -15.17 -3.53
C ALA A 108 13.81 -13.99 -3.39
N ALA A 109 12.93 -13.84 -4.37
CA ALA A 109 11.95 -12.77 -4.48
C ALA A 109 10.60 -13.35 -4.92
N ASP A 110 9.52 -12.63 -4.67
CA ASP A 110 8.19 -12.99 -5.20
C ASP A 110 8.19 -12.78 -6.72
N GLY A 111 7.84 -13.83 -7.46
CA GLY A 111 7.89 -13.84 -8.92
C GLY A 111 6.76 -13.04 -9.57
N VAL A 112 5.59 -12.94 -8.94
CA VAL A 112 4.47 -12.14 -9.43
C VAL A 112 4.77 -10.65 -9.30
N LEU A 113 5.43 -10.28 -8.20
CA LEU A 113 5.80 -8.89 -7.92
C LEU A 113 7.16 -8.50 -8.51
N ARG A 114 7.98 -9.51 -8.88
CA ARG A 114 9.41 -9.37 -9.22
C ARG A 114 10.18 -8.56 -8.16
N ALA A 115 9.83 -8.75 -6.88
CA ALA A 115 10.33 -7.95 -5.76
C ALA A 115 10.36 -8.75 -4.45
N GLN A 116 11.15 -8.29 -3.48
CA GLN A 116 11.24 -8.90 -2.13
C GLN A 116 10.16 -8.37 -1.18
N ASN A 117 9.71 -7.13 -1.39
CA ASN A 117 8.72 -6.44 -0.58
C ASN A 117 7.36 -6.38 -1.28
N ILE A 118 6.34 -5.97 -0.52
CA ILE A 118 4.98 -5.77 -1.02
C ILE A 118 4.83 -4.30 -1.50
N PRO A 119 4.24 -4.05 -2.67
CA PRO A 119 3.99 -2.68 -3.13
C PRO A 119 2.92 -1.99 -2.29
N ALA A 120 3.09 -0.69 -2.07
CA ALA A 120 2.11 0.16 -1.42
C ALA A 120 0.97 0.57 -2.37
N GLN A 121 1.22 0.60 -3.67
CA GLN A 121 0.22 0.93 -4.70
C GLN A 121 0.48 0.14 -5.97
N TRP A 122 -0.56 -0.09 -6.75
CA TRP A 122 -0.45 -0.68 -8.08
C TRP A 122 -1.44 -0.03 -9.04
N THR A 123 -1.12 -0.07 -10.34
CA THR A 123 -2.05 0.29 -11.43
C THR A 123 -1.92 -0.72 -12.55
N ALA A 124 -3.02 -1.06 -13.21
CA ALA A 124 -3.04 -1.88 -14.41
C ALA A 124 -3.49 -1.04 -15.61
N THR A 125 -2.72 -1.08 -16.70
CA THR A 125 -2.99 -0.32 -17.92
C THR A 125 -2.89 -1.26 -19.12
N ASP A 126 -3.86 -1.21 -20.02
CA ASP A 126 -3.80 -1.99 -21.26
C ASP A 126 -2.56 -1.58 -22.08
N ASN A 127 -1.80 -2.57 -22.57
CA ASN A 127 -0.72 -2.34 -23.51
C ASN A 127 -1.07 -2.82 -24.92
N GLY A 128 -2.20 -3.51 -25.11
CA GLY A 128 -2.71 -3.99 -26.38
C GLY A 128 -2.29 -5.43 -26.71
N THR A 129 -2.62 -5.86 -27.93
CA THR A 129 -2.39 -7.23 -28.40
C THR A 129 -0.90 -7.52 -28.64
N VAL A 130 -0.47 -8.75 -28.34
CA VAL A 130 0.86 -9.30 -28.66
C VAL A 130 0.68 -10.72 -29.17
N GLY A 131 0.95 -10.96 -30.45
CA GLY A 131 0.68 -12.25 -31.10
C GLY A 131 -0.80 -12.67 -30.91
N ASN A 132 -1.02 -13.82 -30.27
CA ASN A 132 -2.36 -14.34 -29.94
C ASN A 132 -2.84 -13.96 -28.53
N GLY A 133 -2.09 -13.13 -27.80
CA GLY A 133 -2.37 -12.69 -26.44
C GLY A 133 -2.62 -11.19 -26.34
N HIS A 134 -2.78 -10.74 -25.09
CA HIS A 134 -2.90 -9.32 -24.73
C HIS A 134 -1.91 -9.02 -23.61
N GLU A 135 -1.18 -7.92 -23.74
CA GLU A 135 -0.23 -7.48 -22.73
C GLU A 135 -0.85 -6.35 -21.89
N VAL A 136 -0.69 -6.45 -20.57
CA VAL A 136 -1.12 -5.44 -19.60
C VAL A 136 0.11 -4.96 -18.85
N ILE A 137 0.28 -3.65 -18.72
CA ILE A 137 1.32 -3.07 -17.89
C ILE A 137 0.80 -2.95 -16.46
N VAL A 138 1.46 -3.62 -15.53
CA VAL A 138 1.26 -3.44 -14.09
C VAL A 138 2.39 -2.56 -13.55
N THR A 139 2.06 -1.38 -13.05
CA THR A 139 3.03 -0.52 -12.36
C THR A 139 2.88 -0.70 -10.87
N LEU A 140 3.92 -1.22 -10.23
CA LEU A 140 4.02 -1.39 -8.78
C LEU A 140 4.77 -0.21 -8.19
N THR A 141 4.25 0.37 -7.11
CA THR A 141 4.92 1.45 -6.36
C THR A 141 5.24 0.94 -4.95
N PHE A 142 6.51 1.02 -4.57
CA PHE A 142 7.04 0.58 -3.29
C PHE A 142 7.47 1.78 -2.45
N GLY A 143 7.40 1.66 -1.12
CA GLY A 143 7.78 2.75 -0.21
C GLY A 143 6.69 3.82 -0.06
N SER A 144 7.03 4.94 0.57
CA SER A 144 6.11 6.05 0.81
C SER A 144 6.82 7.41 0.78
N GLY A 145 6.06 8.48 0.57
CA GLY A 145 6.59 9.84 0.53
C GLY A 145 7.68 10.01 -0.53
N GLU A 146 8.83 10.57 -0.14
CA GLU A 146 9.95 10.85 -1.04
C GLU A 146 10.78 9.60 -1.42
N THR A 147 10.54 8.46 -0.78
CA THR A 147 11.30 7.22 -1.00
C THR A 147 10.61 6.24 -1.95
N THR A 148 9.57 6.68 -2.66
CA THR A 148 8.82 5.81 -3.56
C THR A 148 9.65 5.33 -4.75
N GLN A 149 9.60 4.03 -5.03
CA GLN A 149 10.22 3.40 -6.20
C GLN A 149 9.14 2.72 -7.04
N LYS A 150 9.28 2.76 -8.37
CA LYS A 150 8.31 2.15 -9.29
C LYS A 150 8.94 1.07 -10.15
N THR A 151 8.25 -0.07 -10.25
CA THR A 151 8.58 -1.16 -11.15
C THR A 151 7.45 -1.35 -12.14
N LYS A 152 7.77 -1.47 -13.43
CA LYS A 152 6.80 -1.85 -14.46
C LYS A 152 6.94 -3.32 -14.78
N LEU A 153 5.81 -4.01 -14.81
CA LEU A 153 5.69 -5.40 -15.22
C LEU A 153 4.83 -5.44 -16.48
N PHE A 154 5.25 -6.23 -17.45
CA PHE A 154 4.52 -6.57 -18.66
C PHE A 154 3.94 -7.96 -18.47
N VAL A 155 2.62 -8.01 -18.32
CA VAL A 155 1.88 -9.21 -17.98
C VAL A 155 1.19 -9.69 -19.25
N LEU A 156 1.66 -10.83 -19.77
CA LEU A 156 1.09 -11.43 -20.97
C LEU A 156 -0.05 -12.37 -20.58
N VAL A 157 -1.21 -12.12 -21.18
CA VAL A 157 -2.45 -12.86 -20.98
C VAL A 157 -2.81 -13.56 -22.29
N GLU A 158 -3.04 -14.86 -22.24
CA GLU A 158 -3.42 -15.65 -23.41
C GLU A 158 -4.81 -16.30 -23.23
N ARG A 159 -5.06 -17.41 -23.94
CA ARG A 159 -6.34 -18.12 -24.02
C ARG A 159 -7.01 -18.28 -22.65
N TYR A 160 -8.31 -18.03 -22.62
CA TYR A 160 -9.13 -18.03 -21.40
C TYR A 160 -8.65 -17.02 -20.35
N ASN A 161 -7.98 -15.95 -20.78
CA ASN A 161 -7.50 -14.85 -19.97
C ASN A 161 -6.50 -15.24 -18.86
N HIS A 162 -5.76 -16.34 -19.00
CA HIS A 162 -4.75 -16.73 -18.01
C HIS A 162 -3.42 -16.04 -18.27
N ILE A 163 -2.70 -15.74 -17.18
CA ILE A 163 -1.36 -15.16 -17.24
C ILE A 163 -0.39 -16.26 -17.62
N VAL A 164 0.35 -16.03 -18.70
CA VAL A 164 1.37 -16.94 -19.23
C VAL A 164 2.79 -16.42 -19.03
N ASP A 165 2.93 -15.12 -18.79
CA ASP A 165 4.22 -14.50 -18.52
C ASP A 165 4.10 -13.18 -17.76
N ILE A 166 5.14 -12.84 -17.00
CA ILE A 166 5.29 -11.58 -16.28
C ILE A 166 6.76 -11.19 -16.39
N ASP A 167 7.09 -10.10 -17.07
CA ASP A 167 8.49 -9.65 -17.19
C ASP A 167 8.63 -8.14 -16.94
N THR A 168 9.85 -7.66 -16.76
CA THR A 168 10.20 -6.23 -16.64
C THR A 168 10.43 -5.56 -17.98
N THR A 169 10.44 -6.33 -19.07
CA THR A 169 10.53 -5.90 -20.46
C THR A 169 9.33 -6.39 -21.26
N SER A 170 8.86 -5.60 -22.24
CA SER A 170 7.73 -5.98 -23.09
C SER A 170 8.09 -7.17 -23.99
N THR A 171 7.08 -7.97 -24.31
CA THR A 171 7.16 -9.11 -25.25
C THR A 171 6.94 -8.71 -26.72
N ARG A 172 6.77 -7.41 -27.00
CA ARG A 172 6.64 -6.84 -28.34
C ARG A 172 7.95 -6.72 -29.11
#